data_AF-A0A149UTN3-F1
#
_entry.id   AF-A0A149UTN3-F1
#
_cell.length_a   1.000
_cell.length_b   1.000
_cell.length_c   1.000
_cell.angle_alpha   90.00
_cell.angle_beta   90.00
_cell.angle_gamma   90.00
#
_symmetry.space_group_name_H-M   'P 1'
#
loop_
_entity.id
_entity.type
_entity.pdbx_description
1 polymer ?
#
loop_
_entity_poly.entity_id
_entity_poly.type
_entity_poly.pdbx_seq_one_letter_code
_entity_poly.pdbx_strand_id
1 'polypeptide(L)'
;MTSLQFPPLWKAFDPEWYRQEYKTVLGDVISLPDADLKAWYEDQGAFSGHSPNRYFDEEWYRRNCSEALAEIAANRCRSGFEHYCRSGFKTQSPHYLFSERYYTSRSPDISLANLEKNGFANGYDHFLRSGDKEHRSGHLFFNPEVYIRNRPENPELAHLSPFIHLLHADKSMPDTVQLSSQFDPTWYRVTQPQAVQAVEYGYTPNLLYQFLADFTPDGF
;
A
#
# COMPACT_ATOMS: atom_id res chain seq x y z
N MET A 1 19.55 24.04 13.86
CA MET A 1 18.09 23.93 13.68
C MET A 1 17.80 22.47 13.40
N THR A 2 17.32 21.74 14.41
CA THR A 2 16.96 20.32 14.27
C THR A 2 15.66 20.29 13.46
N SER A 3 15.71 19.84 12.21
CA SER A 3 14.50 19.64 11.42
C SER A 3 13.60 18.65 12.16
N LEU A 4 12.36 19.02 12.44
CA LEU A 4 11.34 18.08 12.94
C LEU A 4 11.20 16.96 11.89
N GLN A 5 11.81 15.80 12.17
CA GLN A 5 11.69 14.64 11.31
C GLN A 5 10.42 13.92 11.73
N PHE A 6 9.34 14.16 10.97
CA PHE A 6 8.11 13.39 11.11
C PHE A 6 8.38 11.93 10.75
N PRO A 7 7.77 10.96 11.44
CA PRO A 7 7.89 9.57 11.04
C PRO A 7 7.37 9.39 9.61
N PRO A 8 7.88 8.39 8.87
CA PRO A 8 7.38 8.06 7.54
C PRO A 8 5.86 7.86 7.56
N LEU A 9 5.16 8.32 6.51
CA LEU A 9 3.69 8.23 6.41
C LEU A 9 3.18 6.79 6.59
N TRP A 10 3.90 5.82 6.00
CA TRP A 10 3.58 4.40 6.11
C TRP A 10 3.69 3.84 7.53
N LYS A 11 4.38 4.53 8.44
CA LYS A 11 4.59 4.07 9.83
C LYS A 11 3.49 4.54 10.78
N ALA A 12 2.75 5.58 10.43
CA ALA A 12 1.74 6.17 11.31
C ALA A 12 0.49 5.29 11.42
N PHE A 13 -0.18 5.29 12.57
CA PHE A 13 -1.52 4.73 12.69
C PHE A 13 -2.54 5.79 12.24
N ASP A 14 -3.43 5.44 11.31
CA ASP A 14 -4.48 6.33 10.79
C ASP A 14 -5.84 5.89 11.35
N PRO A 15 -6.31 6.47 12.47
CA PRO A 15 -7.55 6.04 13.13
C PRO A 15 -8.79 6.31 12.28
N GLU A 16 -8.81 7.39 11.50
CA GLU A 16 -9.94 7.74 10.65
C GLU A 16 -10.09 6.69 9.54
N TRP A 17 -9.00 6.41 8.82
CA TRP A 17 -9.00 5.38 7.80
C TRP A 17 -9.31 4.00 8.39
N TYR A 18 -8.71 3.65 9.53
CA TYR A 18 -8.88 2.34 10.15
C TYR A 18 -10.32 2.06 10.54
N ARG A 19 -11.05 3.06 11.07
CA ARG A 19 -12.49 2.92 11.35
C ARG A 19 -13.29 2.65 10.08
N GLN A 20 -12.97 3.34 8.99
CA GLN A 20 -13.70 3.18 7.72
C GLN A 20 -13.41 1.82 7.08
N GLU A 21 -12.14 1.42 7.07
CA GLU A 21 -11.67 0.17 6.49
C GLU A 21 -12.28 -1.04 7.20
N TYR A 22 -12.18 -1.07 8.53
CA TYR A 22 -12.57 -2.22 9.34
C TYR A 22 -13.97 -2.05 9.97
N LYS A 23 -14.80 -1.12 9.46
CA LYS A 23 -16.11 -0.78 10.05
C LYS A 23 -17.03 -1.97 10.29
N THR A 24 -16.95 -2.99 9.43
CA THR A 24 -17.81 -4.18 9.48
C THR A 24 -17.38 -5.18 10.56
N VAL A 25 -16.12 -5.12 11.00
CA VAL A 25 -15.54 -6.08 11.96
C VAL A 25 -15.23 -5.46 13.32
N LEU A 26 -15.13 -4.12 13.43
CA LEU A 26 -14.77 -3.46 14.68
C LEU A 26 -15.87 -3.50 15.75
N GLY A 27 -17.15 -3.60 15.39
CA GLY A 27 -18.25 -3.53 16.36
C GLY A 27 -18.14 -2.26 17.22
N ASP A 28 -18.24 -2.40 18.55
CA ASP A 28 -18.18 -1.28 19.51
C ASP A 28 -16.80 -0.57 19.55
N VAL A 29 -15.74 -1.25 19.11
CA VAL A 29 -14.37 -0.70 19.06
C VAL A 29 -14.31 0.54 18.14
N ILE A 30 -15.21 0.62 17.15
CA ILE A 30 -15.30 1.76 16.22
C ILE A 30 -15.61 3.09 16.92
N SER A 31 -16.06 3.09 18.17
CA SER A 31 -16.35 4.32 18.93
C SER A 31 -15.28 4.67 19.96
N LEU A 32 -14.23 3.87 20.13
CA LEU A 32 -13.12 4.17 21.03
C LEU A 32 -12.43 5.48 20.63
N PRO A 33 -11.88 6.28 21.56
CA PRO A 33 -10.95 7.37 21.23
C PRO A 33 -9.76 6.89 20.41
N ASP A 34 -9.11 7.78 19.65
CA ASP A 34 -8.03 7.39 18.72
C ASP A 34 -6.84 6.71 19.40
N ALA A 35 -6.48 7.16 20.61
CA ALA A 35 -5.41 6.53 21.39
C ALA A 35 -5.76 5.09 21.79
N ASP A 36 -7.01 4.86 22.19
CA ASP A 36 -7.50 3.54 22.61
C ASP A 36 -7.72 2.62 21.39
N LEU A 37 -8.16 3.16 20.26
CA LEU A 37 -8.25 2.43 19.00
C LEU A 37 -6.86 2.00 18.52
N LYS A 38 -5.85 2.87 18.64
CA LYS A 38 -4.46 2.51 18.34
C LYS A 38 -3.95 1.39 19.26
N ALA A 39 -4.22 1.49 20.56
CA ALA A 39 -3.87 0.43 21.51
C ALA A 39 -4.56 -0.90 21.17
N TRP A 40 -5.85 -0.85 20.80
CA TRP A 40 -6.58 -2.02 20.34
C TRP A 40 -6.00 -2.61 19.06
N TYR A 41 -5.61 -1.78 18.09
CA TYR A 41 -4.90 -2.26 16.90
C TYR A 41 -3.59 -2.97 17.27
N GLU A 42 -2.77 -2.38 18.15
CA GLU A 42 -1.48 -2.96 18.55
C GLU A 42 -1.62 -4.30 19.31
N ASP A 43 -2.74 -4.48 20.03
CA ASP A 43 -3.05 -5.67 20.83
C ASP A 43 -3.81 -6.75 20.06
N GLN A 44 -4.71 -6.38 19.14
CA GLN A 44 -5.64 -7.31 18.47
C GLN A 44 -5.60 -7.18 16.94
N GLY A 45 -5.67 -5.95 16.42
CA GLY A 45 -5.77 -5.69 14.98
C GLY A 45 -4.55 -6.18 14.20
N ALA A 46 -3.34 -5.89 14.69
CA ALA A 46 -2.09 -6.30 14.07
C ALA A 46 -2.00 -7.83 13.94
N PHE A 47 -2.35 -8.57 14.99
CA PHE A 47 -2.39 -10.04 14.96
C PHE A 47 -3.43 -10.59 13.99
N SER A 48 -4.55 -9.88 13.84
CA SER A 48 -5.64 -10.24 12.91
C SER A 48 -5.31 -9.91 11.45
N GLY A 49 -4.12 -9.39 11.16
CA GLY A 49 -3.72 -9.02 9.81
C GLY A 49 -4.34 -7.71 9.31
N HIS A 50 -4.72 -6.81 10.22
CA HIS A 50 -5.13 -5.48 9.82
C HIS A 50 -3.92 -4.62 9.45
N SER A 51 -4.09 -3.80 8.41
CA SER A 51 -3.19 -2.69 8.11
C SER A 51 -3.42 -1.53 9.09
N PRO A 52 -2.36 -0.78 9.48
CA PRO A 52 -2.48 0.38 10.37
C PRO A 52 -2.94 1.66 9.66
N ASN A 53 -2.77 1.71 8.34
CA ASN A 53 -3.06 2.85 7.48
C ASN A 53 -3.15 2.37 6.02
N ARG A 54 -3.59 3.27 5.13
CA ARG A 54 -3.75 3.02 3.69
C ARG A 54 -2.45 2.78 2.91
N TYR A 55 -1.29 3.12 3.47
CA TYR A 55 0.01 3.06 2.79
C TYR A 55 0.73 1.74 2.99
N PHE A 56 0.25 0.88 3.88
CA PHE A 56 0.78 -0.44 4.12
C PHE A 56 -0.30 -1.49 3.88
N ASP A 57 0.02 -2.52 3.11
CA ASP A 57 -0.88 -3.61 2.76
C ASP A 57 -0.41 -4.89 3.46
N GLU A 58 -0.98 -5.16 4.62
CA GLU A 58 -0.60 -6.28 5.49
C GLU A 58 -0.82 -7.63 4.82
N GLU A 59 -1.93 -7.77 4.11
CA GLU A 59 -2.28 -9.00 3.41
C GLU A 59 -1.33 -9.26 2.24
N TRP A 60 -1.07 -8.25 1.40
CA TRP A 60 -0.11 -8.35 0.30
C TRP A 60 1.30 -8.64 0.82
N TYR A 61 1.73 -7.91 1.86
CA TYR A 61 3.07 -8.02 2.40
C TYR A 61 3.34 -9.42 2.97
N ARG A 62 2.39 -10.00 3.70
CA ARG A 62 2.52 -11.37 4.24
C ARG A 62 2.60 -12.43 3.16
N ARG A 63 1.91 -12.25 2.03
CA ARG A 63 1.96 -13.18 0.89
C ARG A 63 3.29 -13.10 0.14
N ASN A 64 3.85 -11.90 0.00
CA ASN A 64 5.02 -11.67 -0.85
C ASN A 64 6.36 -11.60 -0.09
N CYS A 65 6.34 -11.58 1.24
CA CYS A 65 7.57 -11.60 2.06
C CYS A 65 7.65 -12.89 2.88
N SER A 66 8.39 -13.88 2.35
CA SER A 66 8.60 -15.17 3.01
C SER A 66 9.30 -15.05 4.37
N GLU A 67 10.22 -14.09 4.52
CA GLU A 67 10.85 -13.76 5.80
C GLU A 67 9.81 -13.31 6.84
N ALA A 68 8.92 -12.38 6.47
CA ALA A 68 7.85 -11.94 7.37
C ALA A 68 6.94 -13.09 7.78
N LEU A 69 6.56 -13.96 6.82
CA LEU A 69 5.73 -15.12 7.10
C LEU A 69 6.41 -16.11 8.06
N ALA A 70 7.71 -16.35 7.88
CA ALA A 70 8.50 -17.21 8.76
C ALA A 70 8.66 -16.63 10.17
N GLU A 71 8.88 -15.31 10.29
CA GLU A 71 8.97 -14.61 11.58
C GLU A 71 7.62 -14.62 12.33
N ILE A 72 6.50 -14.48 11.62
CA ILE A 72 5.15 -14.60 12.20
C ILE A 72 4.89 -16.03 12.67
N ALA A 73 5.17 -17.03 11.84
CA ALA A 73 5.00 -18.44 12.19
C ALA A 73 5.86 -18.87 13.39
N ALA A 74 7.04 -18.26 13.55
CA ALA A 74 7.91 -18.48 14.69
C ALA A 74 7.60 -17.59 15.90
N ASN A 75 6.50 -16.83 15.88
CA ASN A 75 6.07 -15.91 16.93
C ASN A 75 7.13 -14.85 17.31
N ARG A 76 7.96 -14.45 16.33
CA ARG A 76 9.00 -13.40 16.48
C ARG A 76 8.51 -12.02 16.02
N CYS A 77 7.46 -11.98 15.21
CA CYS A 77 6.71 -10.78 14.80
C CYS A 77 5.21 -11.06 14.96
N ARG A 78 4.45 -10.06 15.37
CA ARG A 78 2.98 -10.12 15.50
C ARG A 78 2.28 -9.97 14.16
N SER A 79 2.89 -9.22 13.25
CA SER A 79 2.33 -8.88 11.94
C SER A 79 3.43 -8.62 10.90
N GLY A 80 3.03 -8.58 9.63
CA GLY A 80 3.87 -8.14 8.54
C GLY A 80 4.33 -6.70 8.71
N PHE A 81 3.46 -5.82 9.21
CA PHE A 81 3.77 -4.44 9.52
C PHE A 81 4.88 -4.30 10.56
N GLU A 82 4.86 -5.12 11.62
CA GLU A 82 5.94 -5.13 12.61
C GLU A 82 7.27 -5.57 11.99
N HIS A 83 7.24 -6.62 11.16
CA HIS A 83 8.43 -7.05 10.42
C HIS A 83 8.97 -5.93 9.52
N TYR A 84 8.08 -5.26 8.77
CA TYR A 84 8.41 -4.15 7.90
C TYR A 84 9.07 -3.00 8.68
N CYS A 85 8.49 -2.59 9.80
CA CYS A 85 9.04 -1.53 10.66
C CYS A 85 10.43 -1.88 11.22
N ARG A 86 10.68 -3.16 11.55
CA ARG A 86 11.94 -3.61 12.14
C ARG A 86 13.08 -3.70 11.12
N SER A 87 12.80 -4.25 9.94
CA SER A 87 13.84 -4.53 8.95
C SER A 87 13.35 -4.55 7.52
N GLY A 88 12.11 -4.95 7.28
CA GLY A 88 11.58 -5.11 5.93
C GLY A 88 11.57 -3.82 5.11
N PHE A 89 11.46 -2.65 5.74
CA PHE A 89 11.47 -1.36 5.05
C PHE A 89 12.72 -1.11 4.20
N LYS A 90 13.83 -1.81 4.45
CA LYS A 90 15.08 -1.63 3.70
C LYS A 90 15.08 -2.24 2.31
N THR A 91 14.29 -3.30 2.09
CA THR A 91 14.38 -4.12 0.87
C THR A 91 13.03 -4.55 0.34
N GLN A 92 12.02 -4.64 1.21
CA GLN A 92 10.71 -5.18 0.88
C GLN A 92 9.75 -4.05 0.48
N SER A 93 8.72 -4.42 -0.28
CA SER A 93 7.71 -3.47 -0.77
C SER A 93 6.43 -3.60 0.05
N PRO A 94 5.96 -2.53 0.72
CA PRO A 94 4.85 -2.62 1.67
C PRO A 94 3.46 -2.62 1.02
N HIS A 95 3.36 -2.40 -0.29
CA HIS A 95 2.09 -2.20 -0.98
C HIS A 95 2.17 -2.74 -2.41
N TYR A 96 1.09 -3.36 -2.91
CA TYR A 96 1.05 -4.04 -4.22
C TYR A 96 1.29 -3.12 -5.44
N LEU A 97 1.11 -1.81 -5.26
CA LEU A 97 1.37 -0.76 -6.27
C LEU A 97 2.66 0.03 -6.05
N PHE A 98 3.59 -0.48 -5.23
CA PHE A 98 4.92 0.07 -5.08
C PHE A 98 5.96 -1.04 -5.12
N SER A 99 7.10 -0.80 -5.77
CA SER A 99 8.26 -1.69 -5.69
C SER A 99 9.52 -0.90 -5.34
N GLU A 100 10.12 -1.21 -4.20
CA GLU A 100 11.35 -0.58 -3.72
C GLU A 100 12.48 -0.75 -4.75
N ARG A 101 12.63 -1.97 -5.30
CA ARG A 101 13.64 -2.26 -6.34
C ARG A 101 13.39 -1.47 -7.61
N TYR A 102 12.15 -1.45 -8.10
CA TYR A 102 11.78 -0.72 -9.31
C TYR A 102 12.05 0.77 -9.18
N TYR A 103 11.68 1.34 -8.03
CA TYR A 103 11.77 2.78 -7.79
C TYR A 103 13.22 3.24 -7.67
N THR A 104 14.02 2.51 -6.89
CA THR A 104 15.45 2.83 -6.69
C THR A 104 16.30 2.55 -7.92
N SER A 105 16.00 1.52 -8.72
CA SER A 105 16.80 1.18 -9.91
C SER A 105 16.69 2.18 -11.05
N ARG A 106 15.62 3.00 -11.08
CA ARG A 106 15.30 3.91 -12.20
C ARG A 106 15.75 5.35 -11.98
N SER A 107 16.24 5.65 -10.80
CA SER A 107 16.56 7.01 -10.38
C SER A 107 17.98 7.01 -9.81
N PRO A 108 19.00 7.36 -10.62
CA PRO A 108 20.39 7.41 -10.16
C PRO A 108 20.61 8.36 -8.96
N ASP A 109 19.71 9.34 -8.80
CA ASP A 109 19.61 10.24 -7.66
C ASP A 109 19.09 9.56 -6.38
N ILE A 110 18.43 8.41 -6.47
CA ILE A 110 17.86 7.66 -5.34
C ILE A 110 18.81 6.53 -4.93
N SER A 111 20.02 6.91 -4.52
CA SER A 111 20.89 6.00 -3.76
C SER A 111 20.47 5.95 -2.28
N LEU A 112 20.72 4.83 -1.60
CA LEU A 112 20.48 4.71 -0.16
C LEU A 112 21.15 5.85 0.62
N ALA A 113 22.39 6.18 0.29
CA ALA A 113 23.12 7.29 0.91
C ALA A 113 22.43 8.65 0.69
N ASN A 114 21.84 8.89 -0.49
CA ASN A 114 21.11 10.13 -0.74
C ASN A 114 19.77 10.16 -0.01
N LEU A 115 19.05 9.04 0.07
CA LEU A 115 17.82 8.92 0.83
C LEU A 115 18.06 9.25 2.32
N GLU A 116 19.05 8.60 2.93
CA GLU A 116 19.41 8.82 4.33
C GLU A 116 19.86 10.27 4.58
N LYS A 117 20.71 10.82 3.71
CA LYS A 117 21.19 12.21 3.81
C LYS A 117 20.05 13.22 3.76
N ASN A 118 18.99 12.94 3.01
CA ASN A 118 17.80 13.80 2.91
C ASN A 118 16.70 13.44 3.93
N GLY A 119 17.00 12.56 4.89
CA GLY A 119 16.09 12.21 5.98
C GLY A 119 14.91 11.33 5.57
N PHE A 120 15.06 10.53 4.51
CA PHE A 120 14.10 9.50 4.12
C PHE A 120 14.51 8.15 4.70
N ALA A 121 13.52 7.37 5.16
CA ALA A 121 13.78 6.04 5.69
C ALA A 121 14.12 5.00 4.61
N ASN A 122 13.52 5.14 3.42
CA ASN A 122 13.67 4.27 2.26
C ASN A 122 13.10 4.94 1.00
N GLY A 123 13.14 4.25 -0.14
CA GLY A 123 12.55 4.69 -1.40
C GLY A 123 11.06 4.95 -1.27
N TYR A 124 10.32 4.11 -0.53
CA TYR A 124 8.89 4.33 -0.31
C TYR A 124 8.56 5.61 0.47
N ASP A 125 9.32 5.94 1.52
CA ASP A 125 9.16 7.19 2.26
C ASP A 125 9.44 8.41 1.37
N HIS A 126 10.48 8.34 0.54
CA HIS A 126 10.72 9.36 -0.49
C HIS A 126 9.57 9.45 -1.49
N PHE A 127 9.06 8.32 -1.96
CA PHE A 127 7.97 8.28 -2.92
C PHE A 127 6.71 8.95 -2.37
N LEU A 128 6.27 8.59 -1.17
CA LEU A 128 5.07 9.16 -0.54
C LEU A 128 5.20 10.66 -0.24
N ARG A 129 6.41 11.15 0.09
CA ARG A 129 6.64 12.55 0.49
C ARG A 129 6.89 13.48 -0.70
N SER A 130 7.60 12.98 -1.72
CA SER A 130 8.11 13.76 -2.86
C SER A 130 7.84 13.09 -4.20
N GLY A 131 8.21 11.81 -4.36
CA GLY A 131 8.20 11.14 -5.65
C GLY A 131 6.85 11.12 -6.36
N ASP A 132 5.75 10.96 -5.62
CA ASP A 132 4.41 10.98 -6.20
C ASP A 132 4.02 12.38 -6.72
N LYS A 133 4.39 13.45 -6.01
CA LYS A 133 4.18 14.84 -6.46
C LYS A 133 5.03 15.19 -7.68
N GLU A 134 6.17 14.52 -7.83
CA GLU A 134 7.03 14.60 -9.02
C GLU A 134 6.53 13.71 -10.18
N HIS A 135 5.37 13.08 -10.04
CA HIS A 135 4.79 12.13 -11.01
C HIS A 135 5.74 10.97 -11.37
N ARG A 136 6.63 10.59 -10.44
CA ARG A 136 7.46 9.39 -10.62
C ARG A 136 6.58 8.15 -10.50
N SER A 137 6.86 7.13 -11.30
CA SER A 137 6.21 5.83 -11.16
C SER A 137 6.92 5.03 -10.06
N GLY A 138 6.16 4.57 -9.05
CA GLY A 138 6.62 3.67 -8.00
C GLY A 138 6.56 2.19 -8.37
N HIS A 139 5.83 1.83 -9.44
CA HIS A 139 5.61 0.45 -9.85
C HIS A 139 5.26 0.33 -11.33
N LEU A 140 5.59 -0.80 -11.96
CA LEU A 140 5.31 -1.04 -13.39
C LEU A 140 3.83 -0.90 -13.74
N PHE A 141 2.96 -1.33 -12.83
CA PHE A 141 1.50 -1.32 -13.01
C PHE A 141 0.83 -0.02 -12.57
N PHE A 142 1.59 0.99 -12.12
CA PHE A 142 1.08 2.32 -11.79
C PHE A 142 1.93 3.40 -12.47
N ASN A 143 1.33 4.07 -13.46
CA ASN A 143 1.88 5.23 -14.12
C ASN A 143 1.02 6.46 -13.77
N PRO A 144 1.57 7.45 -13.04
CA PRO A 144 0.82 8.64 -12.62
C PRO A 144 0.11 9.36 -13.76
N GLU A 145 0.76 9.51 -14.92
CA GLU A 145 0.21 10.22 -16.09
C GLU A 145 -0.95 9.44 -16.75
N VAL A 146 -0.86 8.11 -16.79
CA VAL A 146 -1.95 7.26 -17.28
C VAL A 146 -3.14 7.34 -16.33
N TYR A 147 -2.89 7.24 -15.02
CA TYR A 147 -3.93 7.34 -14.01
C TYR A 147 -4.64 8.70 -14.02
N ILE A 148 -3.90 9.82 -14.04
CA ILE A 148 -4.48 11.18 -14.09
C ILE A 148 -5.41 11.34 -15.30
N ARG A 149 -5.03 10.82 -16.47
CA ARG A 149 -5.82 10.95 -17.70
C ARG A 149 -7.13 10.14 -17.65
N ASN A 150 -7.11 9.00 -16.97
CA ASN A 150 -8.20 8.02 -17.04
C ASN A 150 -9.13 8.05 -15.82
N ARG A 151 -8.70 8.65 -14.70
CA ARG A 151 -9.51 8.70 -13.49
C ARG A 151 -10.71 9.64 -13.67
N PRO A 152 -11.84 9.36 -13.02
CA PRO A 152 -12.93 10.33 -12.91
C PRO A 152 -12.48 11.58 -12.13
N GLU A 153 -13.06 12.72 -12.45
CA GLU A 153 -12.86 13.93 -11.66
C GLU A 153 -13.44 13.74 -10.25
N ASN A 154 -12.65 14.10 -9.23
CA ASN A 154 -13.10 14.15 -7.85
C ASN A 154 -12.54 15.44 -7.19
N PRO A 155 -13.36 16.50 -7.05
CA PRO A 155 -12.92 17.77 -6.47
C PRO A 155 -12.37 17.64 -5.05
N GLU A 156 -12.89 16.71 -4.24
CA GLU A 156 -12.47 16.52 -2.85
C GLU A 156 -11.03 16.00 -2.76
N LEU A 157 -10.59 15.21 -3.74
CA LEU A 157 -9.26 14.59 -3.80
C LEU A 157 -8.30 15.31 -4.77
N ALA A 158 -8.75 16.37 -5.45
CA ALA A 158 -7.98 17.04 -6.49
C ALA A 158 -6.62 17.63 -6.02
N HIS A 159 -6.50 17.90 -4.72
CA HIS A 159 -5.28 18.41 -4.09
C HIS A 159 -4.23 17.32 -3.82
N LEU A 160 -4.59 16.03 -3.93
CA LEU A 160 -3.71 14.90 -3.67
C LEU A 160 -2.87 14.56 -4.90
N SER A 161 -1.62 14.15 -4.66
CA SER A 161 -0.76 13.59 -5.69
C SER A 161 -1.29 12.24 -6.19
N PRO A 162 -0.90 11.77 -7.39
CA PRO A 162 -1.60 10.69 -8.10
C PRO A 162 -1.76 9.38 -7.33
N PHE A 163 -0.69 8.87 -6.73
CA PHE A 163 -0.73 7.64 -5.94
C PHE A 163 -1.54 7.84 -4.66
N ILE A 164 -1.31 8.94 -3.94
CA ILE A 164 -2.07 9.25 -2.72
C ILE A 164 -3.56 9.40 -3.05
N HIS A 165 -3.92 10.04 -4.17
CA HIS A 165 -5.29 10.14 -4.64
C HIS A 165 -5.89 8.75 -4.88
N LEU A 166 -5.17 7.82 -5.53
CA LEU A 166 -5.65 6.46 -5.74
C LEU A 166 -5.94 5.76 -4.41
N LEU A 167 -5.06 5.89 -3.42
CA LEU A 167 -5.23 5.29 -2.08
C LEU A 167 -6.33 5.97 -1.23
N HIS A 168 -6.80 7.15 -1.64
CA HIS A 168 -7.95 7.83 -1.03
C HIS A 168 -9.26 7.59 -1.81
N ALA A 169 -9.17 7.07 -3.03
CA ALA A 169 -10.33 6.75 -3.84
C ALA A 169 -10.88 5.35 -3.50
N ASP A 170 -11.95 4.96 -4.18
CA ASP A 170 -12.55 3.64 -4.02
C ASP A 170 -11.56 2.53 -4.42
N LYS A 171 -11.47 1.45 -3.62
CA LYS A 171 -10.60 0.30 -3.90
C LYS A 171 -10.95 -0.42 -5.19
N SER A 172 -12.18 -0.28 -5.69
CA SER A 172 -12.61 -0.81 -6.98
C SER A 172 -12.15 0.04 -8.17
N MET A 173 -11.49 1.18 -7.95
CA MET A 173 -11.02 2.04 -9.05
C MET A 173 -10.20 1.30 -10.11
N PRO A 174 -9.29 0.37 -9.76
CA PRO A 174 -8.55 -0.41 -10.75
C PRO A 174 -9.42 -1.40 -11.56
N ASP A 175 -10.70 -1.56 -11.25
CA ASP A 175 -11.62 -2.43 -12.01
C ASP A 175 -12.14 -1.79 -13.30
N THR A 176 -12.02 -0.47 -13.40
CA THR A 176 -12.54 0.33 -14.53
C THR A 176 -11.58 1.40 -15.00
N VAL A 177 -10.67 1.87 -14.14
CA VAL A 177 -9.65 2.86 -14.46
C VAL A 177 -8.33 2.17 -14.74
N GLN A 178 -7.82 2.35 -15.96
CA GLN A 178 -6.50 1.87 -16.32
C GLN A 178 -5.41 2.69 -15.63
N LEU A 179 -4.59 2.04 -14.81
CA LEU A 179 -3.49 2.66 -14.05
C LEU A 179 -2.15 2.71 -14.81
N SER A 180 -1.97 1.85 -15.80
CA SER A 180 -0.78 1.81 -16.65
C SER A 180 -1.10 1.10 -17.97
N SER A 181 -0.21 1.20 -18.95
CA SER A 181 -0.33 0.45 -20.20
C SER A 181 -0.12 -1.06 -20.06
N GLN A 182 0.30 -1.53 -18.88
CA GLN A 182 0.63 -2.93 -18.63
C GLN A 182 -0.56 -3.77 -18.21
N PHE A 183 -1.67 -3.12 -17.84
CA PHE A 183 -2.89 -3.79 -17.43
C PHE A 183 -4.10 -3.06 -18.00
N ASP A 184 -4.97 -3.80 -18.69
CA ASP A 184 -6.25 -3.31 -19.17
C ASP A 184 -7.37 -4.02 -18.37
N PRO A 185 -8.07 -3.28 -17.48
CA PRO A 185 -9.11 -3.89 -16.65
C PRO A 185 -10.32 -4.38 -17.45
N THR A 186 -10.62 -3.75 -18.60
CA THR A 186 -11.74 -4.15 -19.45
C THR A 186 -11.45 -5.48 -20.13
N TRP A 187 -10.24 -5.61 -20.68
CA TRP A 187 -9.81 -6.87 -21.28
C TRP A 187 -9.68 -7.99 -20.24
N TYR A 188 -9.09 -7.71 -19.07
CA TYR A 188 -8.89 -8.71 -18.04
C TYR A 188 -10.21 -9.25 -17.47
N ARG A 189 -11.20 -8.37 -17.26
CA ARG A 189 -12.57 -8.76 -16.87
C ARG A 189 -13.20 -9.77 -17.82
N VAL A 190 -13.07 -9.55 -19.13
CA VAL A 190 -13.66 -10.44 -20.16
C VAL A 190 -12.93 -11.78 -20.24
N THR A 191 -11.61 -11.75 -20.09
CA THR A 191 -10.76 -12.94 -20.28
C THR A 191 -10.59 -13.79 -19.03
N GLN A 192 -10.83 -13.24 -17.84
CA GLN A 192 -10.72 -13.94 -16.56
C GLN A 192 -12.00 -13.80 -15.71
N PRO A 193 -13.12 -14.47 -16.08
CA PRO A 193 -14.37 -14.39 -15.30
C PRO A 193 -14.22 -14.81 -13.83
N GLN A 194 -13.34 -15.78 -13.55
CA GLN A 194 -12.97 -16.18 -12.20
C GLN A 194 -12.35 -15.06 -11.36
N ALA A 195 -11.56 -14.16 -11.96
CA ALA A 195 -11.01 -13.00 -11.26
C ALA A 195 -12.13 -12.01 -10.87
N VAL A 196 -13.14 -11.87 -11.74
CA VAL A 196 -14.33 -11.05 -11.45
C VAL A 196 -15.10 -11.64 -10.28
N GLN A 197 -15.33 -12.96 -10.27
CA GLN A 197 -15.99 -13.65 -9.16
C GLN A 197 -15.20 -13.49 -7.84
N ALA A 198 -13.87 -13.53 -7.90
CA ALA A 198 -13.04 -13.33 -6.72
C ALA A 198 -13.25 -11.93 -6.09
N VAL A 199 -13.34 -10.89 -6.92
CA VAL A 199 -13.65 -9.53 -6.46
C VAL A 199 -15.09 -9.42 -5.95
N GLU A 200 -16.07 -9.97 -6.67
CA GLU A 200 -17.49 -9.93 -6.27
C GLU A 200 -17.76 -10.65 -4.94
N TYR A 201 -17.02 -11.72 -4.64
CA TYR A 201 -17.10 -12.44 -3.37
C TYR A 201 -16.20 -11.86 -2.28
N GLY A 202 -15.44 -10.80 -2.57
CA GLY A 202 -14.59 -10.10 -1.61
C GLY A 202 -13.30 -10.85 -1.25
N TYR A 203 -12.84 -11.80 -2.06
CA TYR A 203 -11.55 -12.46 -1.87
C TYR A 203 -10.36 -11.56 -2.23
N THR A 204 -10.57 -10.62 -3.15
CA THR A 204 -9.59 -9.59 -3.50
C THR A 204 -10.28 -8.24 -3.70
N PRO A 205 -9.59 -7.11 -3.46
CA PRO A 205 -10.23 -5.80 -3.46
C PRO A 205 -10.53 -5.26 -4.87
N ASN A 206 -9.81 -5.73 -5.89
CA ASN A 206 -9.97 -5.32 -7.28
C ASN A 206 -9.24 -6.28 -8.23
N LEU A 207 -9.55 -6.14 -9.53
CA LEU A 207 -9.02 -6.96 -10.61
C LEU A 207 -7.50 -6.86 -10.76
N LEU A 208 -6.91 -5.70 -10.54
CA LEU A 208 -5.46 -5.54 -10.63
C LEU A 208 -4.75 -6.26 -9.47
N TYR A 209 -5.31 -6.19 -8.26
CA TYR A 209 -4.81 -6.94 -7.12
C TYR A 209 -4.86 -8.45 -7.40
N GLN A 210 -5.99 -8.97 -7.89
CA GLN A 210 -6.13 -10.37 -8.28
C GLN A 210 -5.09 -10.77 -9.33
N PHE A 211 -4.96 -9.97 -10.39
CA PHE A 211 -3.98 -10.21 -11.44
C PHE A 211 -2.56 -10.31 -10.88
N LEU A 212 -2.16 -9.37 -10.01
CA LEU A 212 -0.83 -9.36 -9.43
C LEU A 212 -0.62 -10.53 -8.48
N ALA A 213 -1.62 -10.89 -7.66
CA ALA A 213 -1.55 -12.04 -6.78
C ALA A 213 -1.35 -13.36 -7.54
N ASP A 214 -2.00 -13.53 -8.69
CA ASP A 214 -1.87 -14.73 -9.54
C ASP A 214 -0.57 -14.76 -10.35
N PHE A 215 -0.08 -13.59 -10.78
CA PHE A 215 1.10 -13.47 -11.63
C PHE A 215 2.41 -13.57 -10.86
N THR A 216 2.39 -13.40 -9.53
CA THR A 216 3.60 -13.44 -8.68
C THR A 216 3.56 -14.46 -7.54
N PRO A 217 3.38 -15.78 -7.77
CA PRO A 217 3.45 -16.76 -6.68
C PRO A 217 4.81 -16.81 -5.98
N ASP A 218 5.89 -16.45 -6.68
CA ASP A 218 7.29 -16.44 -6.20
C ASP A 218 7.99 -15.08 -6.43
N GLY A 219 7.27 -13.97 -6.16
CA GLY A 219 7.51 -12.58 -6.62
C GLY A 219 8.93 -11.98 -6.75
N PHE A 220 8.97 -10.88 -7.53
CA PHE A 220 10.09 -10.06 -8.02
C PHE A 220 11.28 -9.77 -7.09
#